data_AF-A0A7K4II54-F1
#
_entry.id   AF-A0A7K4II54-F1
#
_cell.length_a   1.000
_cell.length_b   1.000
_cell.length_c   1.000
_cell.angle_alpha   90.00
_cell.angle_beta   90.00
_cell.angle_gamma   90.00
#
_symmetry.space_group_name_H-M   'P 1'
#
loop_
_entity.id
_entity.type
_entity.pdbx_description
1 polymer ?
#
loop_
_entity_poly.entity_id
_entity_poly.type
_entity_poly.pdbx_seq_one_letter_code
_entity_poly.pdbx_strand_id
1 'polypeptide(L)'
;MKDRVKRHARSMLSYAKKYYPLAFNDNLVSMPNNRKKGSILRAIALITRYLDVKNDVGLHDTFIRWLKRKEIKWKCDSHTSTYQIAKRIRLEDVISTLQGLREDIKIASTFALVTGLRTEEAMGAIASHDNLCQDGIMELFWDRRTKKANAVYCHPLLHDRLKALKGLTLNALKKYWPRHVSFQFKMLRKVNYTLNVKIEPLLAEFMQGRTGNVSMKHYFLPLLENNRQKWLETWTPVVRQILEPKV
;
A
#
# COMPACT_ATOMS: atom_id res chain seq x y z
N MET A 1 -23.41 0.70 6.81
CA MET A 1 -22.13 0.58 7.58
C MET A 1 -22.36 0.08 9.02
N LYS A 2 -23.36 0.60 9.75
CA LYS A 2 -23.71 0.21 11.13
C LYS A 2 -23.97 -1.30 11.31
N ASP A 3 -24.63 -1.97 10.36
CA ASP A 3 -24.99 -3.40 10.51
C ASP A 3 -23.82 -4.37 10.36
N ARG A 4 -22.78 -3.97 9.61
CA ARG A 4 -21.56 -4.77 9.47
C ARG A 4 -20.75 -4.75 10.76
N VAL A 5 -20.65 -3.58 11.40
CA VAL A 5 -19.96 -3.42 12.68
C VAL A 5 -20.70 -4.18 13.78
N LYS A 6 -22.03 -4.06 13.85
CA LYS A 6 -22.86 -4.82 14.81
C LYS A 6 -22.71 -6.33 14.64
N ARG A 7 -22.77 -6.85 13.40
CA ARG A 7 -22.54 -8.28 13.12
C ARG A 7 -21.15 -8.74 13.53
N HIS A 8 -20.12 -7.94 13.22
CA HIS A 8 -18.75 -8.25 13.62
C HIS A 8 -18.60 -8.31 15.14
N ALA A 9 -19.15 -7.33 15.87
CA ALA A 9 -19.11 -7.28 17.32
C ALA A 9 -19.81 -8.50 17.96
N ARG A 10 -21.00 -8.88 17.47
CA ARG A 10 -21.72 -10.09 17.93
C ARG A 10 -20.90 -11.36 17.71
N SER A 11 -20.26 -11.48 16.53
CA SER A 11 -19.39 -12.61 16.21
C SER A 11 -18.17 -12.67 17.14
N MET A 12 -17.50 -11.55 17.40
CA MET A 12 -16.36 -11.50 18.31
C MET A 12 -16.75 -11.80 19.75
N LEU A 13 -17.92 -11.33 20.22
CA LEU A 13 -18.43 -11.66 21.55
C LEU A 13 -18.74 -13.14 21.68
N SER A 14 -19.38 -13.75 20.68
CA SER A 14 -19.64 -15.19 20.64
C SER A 14 -18.34 -15.99 20.66
N TYR A 15 -17.34 -15.58 19.88
CA TYR A 15 -16.02 -16.20 19.89
C TYR A 15 -15.31 -16.03 21.23
N ALA A 16 -15.38 -14.85 21.84
CA ALA A 16 -14.77 -14.59 23.14
C ALA A 16 -15.37 -15.50 24.21
N LYS A 17 -16.70 -15.59 24.29
CA LYS A 17 -17.40 -16.50 25.21
C LYS A 17 -17.03 -17.97 24.99
N LYS A 18 -16.85 -18.39 23.73
CA LYS A 18 -16.54 -19.77 23.38
C LYS A 18 -15.07 -20.13 23.62
N TYR A 19 -14.15 -19.19 23.38
CA TYR A 19 -12.71 -19.47 23.29
C TYR A 19 -11.86 -18.76 24.34
N TYR A 20 -12.45 -18.02 25.30
CA TYR A 20 -11.69 -17.47 26.42
C TYR A 20 -10.89 -18.52 27.22
N PRO A 21 -11.33 -19.80 27.36
CA PRO A 21 -10.53 -20.80 28.09
C PRO A 21 -9.20 -21.14 27.40
N LEU A 22 -9.04 -20.76 26.12
CA LEU A 22 -7.79 -20.92 25.39
C LEU A 22 -6.77 -19.81 25.72
N ALA A 23 -7.16 -18.76 26.45
CA ALA A 23 -6.21 -17.75 26.89
C ALA A 23 -5.13 -18.39 27.78
N PHE A 24 -3.87 -18.09 27.49
CA PHE A 24 -2.70 -18.63 28.21
C PHE A 24 -2.56 -20.16 28.19
N ASN A 25 -3.24 -20.84 27.27
CA ASN A 25 -3.28 -22.30 27.21
C ASN A 25 -2.43 -22.84 26.05
N ASP A 26 -1.67 -23.91 26.28
CA ASP A 26 -0.85 -24.56 25.25
C ASP A 26 -1.67 -25.13 24.08
N ASN A 27 -2.96 -25.44 24.30
CA ASN A 27 -3.89 -25.77 23.23
C ASN A 27 -3.98 -24.66 22.17
N LEU A 28 -3.90 -23.38 22.57
CA LEU A 28 -3.87 -22.25 21.63
C LEU A 28 -2.56 -22.21 20.85
N VAL A 29 -1.44 -22.60 21.46
CA VAL A 29 -0.13 -22.69 20.80
C VAL A 29 -0.19 -23.74 19.69
N SER A 30 -0.69 -24.93 20.02
CA SER A 30 -0.78 -26.09 19.12
C SER A 30 -1.81 -25.95 17.99
N MET A 31 -2.71 -24.95 18.05
CA MET A 31 -3.67 -24.73 16.96
C MET A 31 -2.94 -24.41 15.64
N PRO A 32 -3.40 -24.93 14.48
CA PRO A 32 -2.86 -24.56 13.18
C PRO A 32 -3.06 -23.06 12.91
N ASN A 33 -2.04 -22.41 12.34
CA ASN A 33 -2.06 -20.97 12.08
C ASN A 33 -2.95 -20.63 10.86
N ASN A 34 -4.26 -20.60 11.07
CA ASN A 34 -5.27 -20.36 10.05
C ASN A 34 -6.27 -19.25 10.46
N ARG A 35 -7.13 -18.84 9.52
CA ARG A 35 -8.11 -17.74 9.73
C ARG A 35 -8.96 -17.91 11.00
N LYS A 36 -9.23 -19.17 11.41
CA LYS A 36 -9.93 -19.49 12.65
C LYS A 36 -9.08 -19.14 13.87
N LYS A 37 -7.82 -19.59 13.95
CA LYS A 37 -6.86 -19.18 15.00
C LYS A 37 -6.71 -17.67 15.08
N GLY A 38 -6.56 -16.97 13.95
CA GLY A 38 -6.49 -15.52 13.93
C GLY A 38 -7.76 -14.80 14.46
N SER A 39 -8.93 -15.40 14.28
CA SER A 39 -10.19 -14.85 14.82
C SER A 39 -10.36 -15.14 16.31
N ILE A 40 -9.88 -16.29 16.78
CA ILE A 40 -9.81 -16.65 18.21
C ILE A 40 -8.87 -15.71 18.94
N LEU A 41 -7.65 -15.48 18.43
CA LEU A 41 -6.68 -14.55 19.03
C LEU A 41 -7.26 -13.14 19.18
N ARG A 42 -7.96 -12.64 18.15
CA ARG A 42 -8.64 -11.34 18.22
C ARG A 42 -9.74 -11.31 19.27
N ALA A 43 -10.55 -12.36 19.37
CA ALA A 43 -11.61 -12.43 20.37
C ALA A 43 -11.05 -12.48 21.80
N ILE A 44 -9.98 -13.24 22.04
CA ILE A 44 -9.29 -13.29 23.33
C ILE A 44 -8.66 -11.93 23.68
N ALA A 45 -8.00 -11.26 22.72
CA ALA A 45 -7.45 -9.92 22.94
C ALA A 45 -8.51 -8.87 23.28
N LEU A 46 -9.71 -8.99 22.69
CA LEU A 46 -10.81 -8.08 22.99
C LEU A 46 -11.36 -8.30 24.39
N ILE A 47 -11.53 -9.56 24.83
CA ILE A 47 -12.03 -9.83 26.18
C ILE A 47 -11.00 -9.49 27.26
N THR A 48 -9.71 -9.71 27.03
CA THR A 48 -8.67 -9.28 27.98
C THR A 48 -8.64 -7.77 28.11
N ARG A 49 -8.75 -7.02 27.00
CA ARG A 49 -8.83 -5.56 27.03
C ARG A 49 -10.09 -5.05 27.74
N TYR A 50 -11.22 -5.75 27.58
CA TYR A 50 -12.44 -5.42 28.32
C TYR A 50 -12.28 -5.64 29.83
N LEU A 51 -11.63 -6.74 30.23
CA LEU A 51 -11.37 -7.03 31.64
C LEU A 51 -10.38 -6.04 32.26
N ASP A 52 -9.36 -5.61 31.50
CA ASP A 52 -8.42 -4.56 31.93
C ASP A 52 -9.17 -3.27 32.31
N VAL A 53 -10.07 -2.81 31.43
CA VAL A 53 -10.88 -1.61 31.68
C VAL A 53 -11.87 -1.81 32.83
N LYS A 54 -12.49 -3.00 32.93
CA LYS A 54 -13.53 -3.26 33.93
C LYS A 54 -12.97 -3.42 35.34
N ASN A 55 -11.81 -4.06 35.48
CA ASN A 55 -11.27 -4.50 36.76
C ASN A 55 -9.96 -3.81 37.14
N ASP A 56 -9.50 -2.83 36.35
CA ASP A 56 -8.22 -2.13 36.52
C ASP A 56 -7.03 -3.10 36.61
N VAL A 57 -6.87 -3.94 35.58
CA VAL A 57 -5.82 -4.97 35.50
C VAL A 57 -5.04 -4.87 34.19
N GLY A 58 -3.87 -5.55 34.13
CA GLY A 58 -3.01 -5.62 32.93
C GLY A 58 -3.01 -6.98 32.24
N LEU A 59 -4.17 -7.63 32.09
CA LEU A 59 -4.31 -8.95 31.47
C LEU A 59 -4.04 -8.90 29.97
N HIS A 60 -4.41 -7.82 29.27
CA HIS A 60 -4.13 -7.70 27.84
C HIS A 60 -2.63 -7.69 27.57
N ASP A 61 -1.86 -6.87 28.27
CA ASP A 61 -0.41 -6.80 28.09
C ASP A 61 0.28 -8.11 28.47
N THR A 62 -0.23 -8.79 29.49
CA THR A 62 0.22 -10.12 29.87
C THR A 62 -0.06 -11.14 28.76
N PHE A 63 -1.23 -11.08 28.13
CA PHE A 63 -1.59 -11.91 26.98
C PHE A 63 -0.69 -11.63 25.76
N ILE A 64 -0.44 -10.36 25.42
CA ILE A 64 0.46 -9.98 24.32
C ILE A 64 1.89 -10.49 24.57
N ARG A 65 2.41 -10.33 25.79
CA ARG A 65 3.74 -10.84 26.16
C ARG A 65 3.81 -12.37 26.09
N TRP A 66 2.76 -13.05 26.54
CA TRP A 66 2.66 -14.51 26.44
C TRP A 66 2.64 -15.00 24.98
N LEU A 67 1.87 -14.35 24.10
CA LEU A 67 1.87 -14.67 22.66
C LEU A 67 3.26 -14.48 22.03
N LYS A 68 3.98 -13.40 22.38
CA LYS A 68 5.36 -13.16 21.91
C LYS A 68 6.31 -14.28 22.35
N ARG A 69 6.25 -14.65 23.63
CA ARG A 69 7.08 -15.72 24.22
C ARG A 69 6.80 -17.10 23.59
N LYS A 70 5.56 -17.36 23.18
CA LYS A 70 5.15 -18.59 22.49
C LYS A 70 5.24 -18.48 20.96
N GLU A 71 5.82 -17.40 20.44
CA GLU A 71 6.00 -17.12 19.00
C GLU A 71 4.71 -17.18 18.16
N ILE A 72 3.56 -16.91 18.77
CA ILE A 72 2.27 -16.96 18.07
C ILE A 72 2.08 -15.68 17.23
N LYS A 73 2.03 -15.84 15.90
CA LYS A 73 1.79 -14.74 14.97
C LYS A 73 0.30 -14.43 14.81
N TRP A 74 -0.05 -13.15 14.76
CA TRP A 74 -1.42 -12.65 14.55
C TRP A 74 -1.96 -12.93 13.14
N LYS A 75 -1.07 -13.05 12.17
CA LYS A 75 -1.41 -13.26 10.76
C LYS A 75 -1.14 -14.70 10.38
N CYS A 76 -2.12 -15.29 9.73
CA CYS A 76 -1.98 -16.53 9.01
C CYS A 76 -1.50 -16.14 7.62
N ASP A 77 -0.20 -16.22 7.38
CA ASP A 77 0.31 -16.06 6.03
C ASP A 77 -0.06 -17.31 5.24
N SER A 78 -1.16 -17.24 4.49
CA SER A 78 -1.32 -18.05 3.29
C SER A 78 -0.53 -17.46 2.12
N HIS A 79 0.54 -16.73 2.41
CA HIS A 79 1.19 -15.87 1.46
C HIS A 79 2.39 -16.58 0.86
N THR A 80 2.26 -16.93 -0.41
CA THR A 80 3.37 -17.14 -1.34
C THR A 80 4.48 -16.16 -0.97
N SER A 81 5.66 -16.71 -0.67
CA SER A 81 6.81 -15.96 -0.14
C SER A 81 6.98 -14.65 -0.90
N THR A 82 6.78 -13.52 -0.21
CA THR A 82 6.98 -12.18 -0.80
C THR A 82 8.41 -12.02 -1.32
N TYR A 83 9.36 -12.80 -0.77
CA TYR A 83 10.74 -12.92 -1.22
C TYR A 83 10.86 -13.62 -2.58
N GLN A 84 10.12 -14.72 -2.81
CA GLN A 84 10.06 -15.40 -4.11
C GLN A 84 9.36 -14.55 -5.18
N ILE A 85 8.33 -13.78 -4.80
CA ILE A 85 7.66 -12.82 -5.71
C ILE A 85 8.57 -11.62 -6.01
N ALA A 86 9.34 -11.14 -5.01
CA ALA A 86 10.27 -10.04 -5.19
C ALA A 86 11.44 -10.37 -6.13
N LYS A 87 11.78 -11.66 -6.29
CA LYS A 87 12.80 -12.13 -7.23
C LYS A 87 12.37 -12.13 -8.71
N ARG A 88 11.11 -11.79 -9.06
CA ARG A 88 10.54 -12.19 -10.37
C ARG A 88 9.73 -11.16 -11.17
N ILE A 89 9.61 -9.90 -10.76
CA ILE A 89 8.88 -8.91 -11.59
C ILE A 89 9.87 -8.10 -12.43
N ARG A 90 9.95 -8.41 -13.73
CA ARG A 90 10.75 -7.64 -14.68
C ARG A 90 9.93 -6.46 -15.20
N LEU A 91 10.61 -5.42 -15.67
CA LEU A 91 9.94 -4.24 -16.22
C LEU A 91 9.09 -4.61 -17.45
N GLU A 92 9.60 -5.51 -18.28
CA GLU A 92 8.97 -5.99 -19.51
C GLU A 92 7.67 -6.74 -19.22
N ASP A 93 7.65 -7.55 -18.14
CA ASP A 93 6.44 -8.25 -17.69
C ASP A 93 5.39 -7.25 -17.20
N VAL A 94 5.81 -6.15 -16.56
CA VAL A 94 4.91 -5.06 -16.15
C VAL A 94 4.38 -4.32 -17.37
N ILE A 95 5.24 -3.91 -18.31
CA ILE A 95 4.85 -3.17 -19.52
C ILE A 95 3.80 -3.96 -20.32
N SER A 96 4.09 -5.23 -20.63
CA SER A 96 3.18 -6.10 -21.38
C SER A 96 1.83 -6.30 -20.68
N THR A 97 1.86 -6.46 -19.35
CA THR A 97 0.62 -6.53 -18.55
C THR A 97 -0.19 -5.25 -18.65
N LEU A 98 0.45 -4.07 -18.52
CA LEU A 98 -0.25 -2.79 -18.51
C LEU A 98 -0.83 -2.44 -19.89
N GLN A 99 -0.17 -2.81 -20.98
CA GLN A 99 -0.65 -2.62 -22.35
C GLN A 99 -2.02 -3.28 -22.59
N GLY A 100 -2.25 -4.46 -22.00
CA GLY A 100 -3.50 -5.22 -22.14
C GLY A 100 -4.65 -4.79 -21.21
N LEU A 101 -4.47 -3.75 -20.39
CA LEU A 101 -5.51 -3.30 -19.47
C LEU A 101 -6.51 -2.34 -20.16
N ARG A 102 -7.73 -2.31 -19.61
CA ARG A 102 -8.71 -1.26 -19.93
C ARG A 102 -8.10 0.12 -19.72
N GLU A 103 -8.37 1.05 -20.62
CA GLU A 103 -7.62 2.31 -20.76
C GLU A 103 -7.56 3.15 -19.48
N ASP A 104 -8.65 3.25 -18.73
CA ASP A 104 -8.70 3.97 -17.45
C ASP A 104 -7.78 3.33 -16.38
N ILE A 105 -7.81 1.99 -16.27
CA ILE A 105 -6.93 1.23 -15.37
C ILE A 105 -5.49 1.32 -15.84
N LYS A 106 -5.25 1.28 -17.15
CA LYS A 106 -3.93 1.44 -17.76
C LYS A 106 -3.33 2.79 -17.37
N ILE A 107 -4.00 3.91 -17.64
CA ILE A 107 -3.51 5.25 -17.29
C ILE A 107 -3.26 5.36 -15.78
N ALA A 108 -4.20 4.90 -14.94
CA ALA A 108 -4.06 4.98 -13.48
C ALA A 108 -2.90 4.12 -12.93
N SER A 109 -2.70 2.93 -13.48
CA SER A 109 -1.62 2.03 -13.06
C SER A 109 -0.26 2.48 -13.60
N THR A 110 -0.19 3.02 -14.82
CA THR A 110 1.01 3.68 -15.35
C THR A 110 1.37 4.90 -14.51
N PHE A 111 0.41 5.71 -14.11
CA PHE A 111 0.64 6.81 -13.16
C PHE A 111 1.20 6.31 -11.83
N ALA A 112 0.63 5.26 -11.24
CA ALA A 112 1.16 4.69 -10.01
C ALA A 112 2.57 4.06 -10.18
N LEU A 113 2.86 3.49 -11.35
CA LEU A 113 4.17 2.96 -11.70
C LEU A 113 5.22 4.07 -11.81
N VAL A 114 4.90 5.19 -12.44
CA VAL A 114 5.82 6.29 -12.70
C VAL A 114 6.06 7.15 -11.44
N THR A 115 5.01 7.37 -10.64
CA THR A 115 5.10 8.14 -9.40
C THR A 115 5.57 7.31 -8.20
N GLY A 116 5.41 5.99 -8.25
CA GLY A 116 5.73 5.09 -7.15
C GLY A 116 4.82 5.25 -5.93
N LEU A 117 3.67 5.92 -6.05
CA LEU A 117 2.74 6.11 -4.94
C LEU A 117 2.07 4.81 -4.50
N ARG A 118 1.65 4.73 -3.24
CA ARG A 118 0.77 3.64 -2.80
C ARG A 118 -0.57 3.76 -3.53
N THR A 119 -1.31 2.66 -3.66
CA THR A 119 -2.60 2.64 -4.38
C THR A 119 -3.56 3.74 -3.93
N GLU A 120 -3.67 4.00 -2.62
CA GLU A 120 -4.57 5.02 -2.09
C GLU A 120 -4.06 6.45 -2.33
N GLU A 121 -2.74 6.64 -2.22
CA GLU A 121 -2.08 7.92 -2.51
C GLU A 121 -2.17 8.25 -4.00
N ALA A 122 -1.92 7.29 -4.89
CA ALA A 122 -2.07 7.45 -6.34
C ALA A 122 -3.51 7.81 -6.71
N MET A 123 -4.51 7.08 -6.22
CA MET A 123 -5.90 7.39 -6.52
C MET A 123 -6.33 8.75 -5.96
N GLY A 124 -5.84 9.13 -4.76
CA GLY A 124 -6.06 10.46 -4.20
C GLY A 124 -5.39 11.56 -5.03
N ALA A 125 -4.16 11.34 -5.50
CA ALA A 125 -3.42 12.26 -6.35
C ALA A 125 -4.08 12.44 -7.73
N ILE A 126 -4.62 11.37 -8.32
CA ILE A 126 -5.40 11.44 -9.57
C ILE A 126 -6.67 12.27 -9.36
N ALA A 127 -7.42 12.00 -8.28
CA ALA A 127 -8.67 12.70 -8.00
C ALA A 127 -8.47 14.20 -7.73
N SER A 128 -7.33 14.59 -7.16
CA SER A 128 -6.98 15.97 -6.82
C SER A 128 -5.86 16.54 -7.69
N HIS A 129 -5.64 16.00 -8.90
CA HIS A 129 -4.48 16.30 -9.73
C HIS A 129 -4.30 17.80 -9.98
N ASP A 130 -5.37 18.49 -10.36
CA ASP A 130 -5.35 19.92 -10.72
C ASP A 130 -4.91 20.82 -9.55
N ASN A 131 -5.08 20.36 -8.31
CA ASN A 131 -4.68 21.10 -7.10
C ASN A 131 -3.26 20.76 -6.62
N LEU A 132 -2.69 19.65 -7.08
CA LEU A 132 -1.43 19.11 -6.55
C LEU A 132 -0.26 19.27 -7.53
N CYS A 133 -0.55 19.31 -8.83
CA CYS A 133 0.47 19.33 -9.88
C CYS A 133 0.85 20.77 -10.24
N GLN A 134 2.10 21.14 -9.98
CA GLN A 134 2.70 22.40 -10.39
C GLN A 134 3.87 22.10 -11.33
N ASP A 135 3.75 22.50 -12.60
CA ASP A 135 4.78 22.34 -13.63
C ASP A 135 5.35 20.92 -13.76
N GLY A 136 4.53 19.90 -13.58
CA GLY A 136 4.96 18.49 -13.70
C GLY A 136 5.60 17.91 -12.45
N ILE A 137 5.51 18.60 -11.30
CA ILE A 137 5.81 18.06 -9.97
C ILE A 137 4.53 18.09 -9.13
N MET A 138 4.21 16.96 -8.50
CA MET A 138 3.07 16.84 -7.59
C MET A 138 3.55 16.83 -6.15
N GLU A 139 3.18 17.86 -5.41
CA GLU A 139 3.52 17.97 -3.99
C GLU A 139 2.44 17.29 -3.14
N LEU A 140 2.83 16.27 -2.37
CA LEU A 140 1.93 15.41 -1.63
C LEU A 140 2.16 15.61 -0.13
N PHE A 141 1.46 16.59 0.44
CA PHE A 141 1.49 16.88 1.87
C PHE A 141 0.36 16.15 2.58
N TRP A 142 0.56 14.87 2.87
CA TRP A 142 -0.42 14.11 3.65
C TRP A 142 -0.34 14.51 5.12
N ASP A 143 -1.38 15.16 5.63
CA ASP A 143 -1.49 15.50 7.05
C ASP A 143 -1.76 14.23 7.87
N ARG A 144 -0.67 13.53 8.24
CA ARG A 144 -0.69 12.41 9.19
C ARG A 144 0.28 12.70 10.31
N ARG A 145 -0.08 12.21 11.51
CA ARG A 145 0.58 12.38 12.83
C ARG A 145 2.12 12.22 12.85
N THR A 146 2.70 11.59 11.83
CA THR A 146 4.14 11.52 11.57
C THR A 146 4.38 12.04 10.15
N LYS A 147 4.48 13.36 9.99
CA LYS A 147 4.53 14.02 8.66
C LYS A 147 5.69 13.46 7.82
N LYS A 148 5.37 12.87 6.68
CA LYS A 148 6.30 12.70 5.56
C LYS A 148 5.70 13.44 4.38
N ALA A 149 6.21 14.64 4.13
CA ALA A 149 5.96 15.34 2.88
C ALA A 149 6.79 14.63 1.82
N ASN A 150 6.17 14.28 0.70
CA ASN A 150 6.89 13.83 -0.49
C ASN A 150 6.42 14.63 -1.70
N ALA A 151 7.25 14.67 -2.73
CA ALA A 151 6.84 15.15 -4.05
C ALA A 151 7.26 14.11 -5.09
N VAL A 152 6.48 14.02 -6.16
CA VAL A 152 6.69 13.06 -7.25
C VAL A 152 6.54 13.76 -8.58
N TYR A 153 7.23 13.31 -9.62
CA TYR A 153 7.01 13.84 -10.96
C TYR A 153 5.64 13.42 -11.51
N CYS A 154 5.01 14.31 -12.28
CA CYS A 154 3.90 14.02 -13.17
C CYS A 154 4.41 13.98 -14.61
N HIS A 155 4.35 12.81 -15.24
CA HIS A 155 4.85 12.66 -16.61
C HIS A 155 3.96 13.43 -17.60
N PRO A 156 4.52 14.19 -18.57
CA PRO A 156 3.72 14.96 -19.54
C PRO A 156 2.68 14.12 -20.29
N LEU A 157 3.07 12.94 -20.80
CA LEU A 157 2.15 12.01 -21.49
C LEU A 157 0.98 11.49 -20.61
N LEU A 158 1.12 11.57 -19.29
CA LEU A 158 0.05 11.20 -18.36
C LEU A 158 -0.78 12.41 -17.94
N HIS A 159 -0.14 13.58 -17.77
CA HIS A 159 -0.73 14.79 -17.21
C HIS A 159 -2.13 15.09 -17.78
N ASP A 160 -2.27 15.12 -19.10
CA ASP A 160 -3.55 15.43 -19.76
C ASP A 160 -4.55 14.27 -19.66
N ARG A 161 -4.05 13.02 -19.67
CA ARG A 161 -4.86 11.82 -19.60
C ARG A 161 -5.47 11.59 -18.21
N LEU A 162 -4.88 12.16 -17.16
CA LEU A 162 -5.40 12.04 -15.79
C LEU A 162 -6.77 12.71 -15.62
N LYS A 163 -7.06 13.77 -16.37
CA LYS A 163 -8.35 14.48 -16.33
C LYS A 163 -9.52 13.56 -16.74
N ALA A 164 -9.27 12.59 -17.62
CA ALA A 164 -10.26 11.62 -18.06
C ALA A 164 -10.62 10.57 -16.97
N LEU A 165 -9.87 10.49 -15.87
CA LEU A 165 -10.04 9.47 -14.83
C LEU A 165 -10.99 9.85 -13.70
N LYS A 166 -11.73 10.96 -13.80
CA LYS A 166 -12.64 11.46 -12.74
C LYS A 166 -13.67 10.45 -12.23
N GLY A 167 -14.03 9.45 -13.03
CA GLY A 167 -14.96 8.36 -12.64
C GLY A 167 -14.30 7.12 -12.02
N LEU A 168 -12.97 6.99 -12.08
CA LEU A 168 -12.27 5.80 -11.59
C LEU A 168 -12.12 5.85 -10.08
N THR A 169 -12.78 4.92 -9.38
CA THR A 169 -12.68 4.84 -7.91
C THR A 169 -11.62 3.83 -7.46
N LEU A 170 -11.07 4.05 -6.26
CA LEU A 170 -10.18 3.09 -5.60
C LEU A 170 -10.79 1.68 -5.50
N ASN A 171 -12.11 1.59 -5.27
CA ASN A 171 -12.81 0.30 -5.18
C ASN A 171 -12.90 -0.40 -6.54
N ALA A 172 -13.12 0.35 -7.62
CA ALA A 172 -13.11 -0.21 -8.97
C ALA A 172 -11.73 -0.80 -9.29
N LEU A 173 -10.65 -0.06 -9.01
CA LEU A 173 -9.29 -0.55 -9.19
C LEU A 173 -8.99 -1.79 -8.34
N LYS A 174 -9.32 -1.77 -7.04
CA LYS A 174 -9.11 -2.92 -6.12
C LYS A 174 -9.89 -4.17 -6.54
N LYS A 175 -11.04 -4.02 -7.21
CA LYS A 175 -11.85 -5.13 -7.73
C LYS A 175 -11.32 -5.65 -9.07
N TYR A 176 -10.89 -4.75 -9.95
CA TYR A 176 -10.40 -5.08 -11.30
C TYR A 176 -9.03 -5.77 -11.22
N TRP A 177 -8.06 -5.15 -10.55
CA TRP A 177 -6.66 -5.56 -10.55
C TRP A 177 -6.41 -7.06 -10.30
N PRO A 178 -6.88 -7.68 -9.20
CA PRO A 178 -6.58 -9.09 -8.92
C PRO A 178 -7.22 -10.08 -9.89
N ARG A 179 -8.15 -9.64 -10.75
CA ARG A 179 -8.79 -10.49 -11.77
C ARG A 179 -8.04 -10.52 -13.09
N HIS A 180 -7.23 -9.49 -13.34
CA HIS A 180 -6.58 -9.27 -14.64
C HIS A 180 -5.05 -9.22 -14.55
N VAL A 181 -4.49 -9.12 -13.34
CA VAL A 181 -3.04 -8.98 -13.13
C VAL A 181 -2.55 -10.02 -12.15
N SER A 182 -1.48 -10.73 -12.53
CA SER A 182 -0.89 -11.84 -11.75
C SER A 182 -0.09 -11.38 -10.52
N PHE A 183 0.29 -10.10 -10.47
CA PHE A 183 1.06 -9.53 -9.38
C PHE A 183 0.27 -8.50 -8.57
N GLN A 184 0.71 -8.22 -7.34
CA GLN A 184 0.06 -7.23 -6.49
C GLN A 184 0.36 -5.80 -6.95
N PHE A 185 -0.63 -4.90 -6.95
CA PHE A 185 -0.46 -3.49 -7.36
C PHE A 185 0.73 -2.80 -6.68
N LYS A 186 0.99 -3.12 -5.40
CA LYS A 186 2.14 -2.59 -4.64
C LYS A 186 3.52 -2.91 -5.25
N MET A 187 3.60 -3.88 -6.17
CA MET A 187 4.85 -4.23 -6.86
C MET A 187 5.25 -3.17 -7.91
N LEU A 188 4.30 -2.40 -8.46
CA LEU A 188 4.61 -1.27 -9.36
C LEU A 188 5.56 -0.27 -8.69
N ARG A 189 5.31 0.03 -7.41
CA ARG A 189 6.18 0.87 -6.58
C ARG A 189 7.58 0.30 -6.38
N LYS A 190 7.77 -1.02 -6.43
CA LYS A 190 9.10 -1.62 -6.34
C LYS A 190 9.87 -1.41 -7.65
N VAL A 191 9.22 -1.64 -8.79
CA VAL A 191 9.81 -1.38 -10.12
C VAL A 191 10.20 0.09 -10.24
N ASN A 192 9.31 0.99 -9.82
CA ASN A 192 9.60 2.42 -9.73
C ASN A 192 10.88 2.72 -8.94
N TYR A 193 11.01 2.15 -7.75
CA TYR A 193 12.19 2.33 -6.91
C TYR A 193 13.46 1.89 -7.63
N THR A 194 13.44 0.68 -8.21
CA THR A 194 14.58 0.08 -8.90
C THR A 194 15.06 0.93 -10.07
N LEU A 195 14.16 1.59 -10.79
CA LEU A 195 14.52 2.52 -11.86
C LEU A 195 15.05 3.84 -11.31
N ASN A 196 14.33 4.47 -10.37
CA ASN A 196 14.70 5.79 -9.86
C ASN A 196 15.99 5.79 -9.03
N VAL A 197 16.36 4.67 -8.38
CA VAL A 197 17.64 4.55 -7.66
C VAL A 197 18.84 4.70 -8.61
N LYS A 198 18.69 4.35 -9.89
CA LYS A 198 19.75 4.56 -10.90
C LYS A 198 19.87 6.02 -11.34
N ILE A 199 18.81 6.81 -11.11
CA ILE A 199 18.77 8.23 -11.45
C ILE A 199 19.42 9.02 -10.33
N GLU A 200 18.82 8.95 -9.14
CA GLU A 200 19.33 9.54 -7.91
C GLU A 200 18.73 8.81 -6.68
N PRO A 201 19.53 8.06 -5.90
CA PRO A 201 19.04 7.26 -4.77
C PRO A 201 18.28 8.05 -3.71
N LEU A 202 18.79 9.23 -3.32
CA LEU A 202 18.17 10.02 -2.26
C LEU A 202 16.79 10.52 -2.71
N LEU A 203 16.69 10.90 -3.98
CA LEU A 203 15.43 11.31 -4.60
C LEU A 203 14.43 10.16 -4.68
N ALA A 204 14.89 8.94 -5.01
CA ALA A 204 14.03 7.76 -5.04
C ALA A 204 13.43 7.43 -3.65
N GLU A 205 14.19 7.63 -2.57
CA GLU A 205 13.67 7.48 -1.21
C GLU A 205 12.65 8.56 -0.85
N PHE A 206 12.92 9.81 -1.23
CA PHE A 206 12.05 10.95 -0.98
C PHE A 206 10.72 10.84 -1.74
N MET A 207 10.75 10.52 -3.04
CA MET A 207 9.53 10.32 -3.84
C MET A 207 8.63 9.23 -3.24
N GLN A 208 9.23 8.22 -2.62
CA GLN A 208 8.51 7.17 -1.92
C GLN A 208 8.07 7.59 -0.50
N GLY A 209 8.41 8.76 0.02
CA GLY A 209 8.13 9.13 1.41
C GLY A 209 8.76 8.13 2.38
N ARG A 210 9.93 7.58 2.03
CA ARG A 210 10.77 6.81 2.97
C ARG A 210 11.57 7.77 3.83
N THR A 211 12.05 8.84 3.22
CA THR A 211 12.70 9.99 3.84
C THR A 211 11.88 11.27 3.58
N GLY A 212 12.25 12.38 4.22
CA GLY A 212 11.58 13.67 4.07
C GLY A 212 10.60 13.99 5.19
N ASN A 213 10.77 15.17 5.78
CA ASN A 213 9.76 15.88 6.57
C ASN A 213 9.37 17.17 5.79
N VAL A 214 8.46 17.97 6.33
CA VAL A 214 7.98 19.19 5.64
C VAL A 214 9.12 20.18 5.37
N SER A 215 10.09 20.32 6.28
CA SER A 215 11.20 21.28 6.12
C SER A 215 12.20 20.85 5.06
N MET A 216 12.36 19.54 4.83
CA MET A 216 13.26 19.01 3.80
C MET A 216 12.80 19.30 2.36
N LYS A 217 11.57 19.80 2.15
CA LYS A 217 11.05 20.13 0.80
C LYS A 217 11.96 21.13 0.05
N HIS A 218 12.55 22.08 0.77
CA HIS A 218 13.41 23.10 0.18
C HIS A 218 14.71 22.54 -0.42
N TYR A 219 15.10 21.34 0.00
CA TYR A 219 16.24 20.63 -0.56
C TYR A 219 15.82 19.68 -1.70
N PHE A 220 14.67 19.02 -1.55
CA PHE A 220 14.22 18.00 -2.49
C PHE A 220 13.52 18.54 -3.73
N LEU A 221 12.81 19.67 -3.66
CA LEU A 221 12.17 20.27 -4.84
C LEU A 221 13.20 20.76 -5.87
N PRO A 222 14.27 21.50 -5.49
CA PRO A 222 15.35 21.81 -6.44
C PRO A 222 16.04 20.56 -6.98
N LEU A 223 16.21 19.52 -6.15
CA LEU A 223 16.80 18.26 -6.58
C LEU A 223 15.93 17.53 -7.61
N LEU A 224 14.60 17.58 -7.47
CA LEU A 224 13.65 17.11 -8.48
C LEU A 224 13.84 17.90 -9.77
N GLU A 225 13.83 19.23 -9.73
CA GLU A 225 13.96 20.01 -10.97
C GLU A 225 15.27 19.72 -11.70
N ASN A 226 16.39 19.65 -10.98
CA ASN A 226 17.71 19.35 -11.52
C ASN A 226 17.80 17.95 -12.16
N ASN A 227 17.01 16.98 -11.70
CA ASN A 227 17.01 15.61 -12.21
C ASN A 227 15.85 15.31 -13.18
N ARG A 228 15.01 16.30 -13.46
CA ARG A 228 13.78 16.13 -14.26
C ARG A 228 14.07 15.60 -15.65
N GLN A 229 15.07 16.14 -16.34
CA GLN A 229 15.42 15.74 -17.69
C GLN A 229 15.87 14.27 -17.75
N LYS A 230 16.78 13.88 -16.85
CA LYS A 230 17.25 12.48 -16.70
C LYS A 230 16.10 11.53 -16.35
N TRP A 231 15.16 12.01 -15.54
CA TRP A 231 13.94 11.27 -15.21
C TRP A 231 13.03 11.08 -16.42
N LEU A 232 12.79 12.14 -17.21
CA LEU A 232 12.01 12.06 -18.44
C LEU A 232 12.65 11.11 -19.46
N GLU A 233 13.98 11.15 -19.64
CA GLU A 233 14.70 10.24 -20.52
C GLU A 233 14.55 8.77 -20.11
N THR A 234 14.52 8.52 -18.79
CA THR A 234 14.34 7.17 -18.25
C THR A 234 12.90 6.67 -18.44
N TRP A 235 11.91 7.52 -18.18
CA TRP A 235 10.50 7.11 -18.11
C TRP A 235 9.72 7.27 -19.42
N THR A 236 10.10 8.21 -20.30
CA THR A 236 9.40 8.44 -21.57
C THR A 236 9.31 7.17 -22.43
N PRO A 237 10.39 6.38 -22.63
CA PRO A 237 10.31 5.15 -23.41
C PRO A 237 9.32 4.13 -22.80
N VAL A 238 9.34 3.98 -21.46
CA VAL A 238 8.47 3.06 -20.73
C VAL A 238 7.00 3.49 -20.86
N VAL A 239 6.71 4.77 -20.64
CA VAL A 239 5.35 5.32 -20.69
C VAL A 239 4.79 5.25 -22.11
N ARG A 240 5.58 5.60 -23.14
CA ARG A 240 5.17 5.47 -24.54
C ARG A 240 4.85 4.03 -24.90
N GLN A 241 5.71 3.07 -24.53
CA GLN A 241 5.42 1.66 -24.80
C GLN A 241 4.09 1.20 -24.20
N ILE A 242 3.73 1.68 -23.00
CA ILE A 242 2.47 1.28 -22.36
C ILE A 242 1.25 1.96 -22.99
N LEU A 243 1.33 3.27 -23.24
CA LEU A 243 0.18 4.08 -23.65
C LEU A 243 -0.02 4.17 -25.17
N GLU A 244 1.05 3.97 -25.93
CA GLU A 244 1.12 4.09 -27.39
C GLU A 244 1.89 2.88 -27.94
N PRO A 245 1.39 1.64 -27.72
CA PRO A 245 2.04 0.46 -28.25
C PRO A 245 2.11 0.57 -29.77
N LYS A 246 3.30 0.37 -30.34
CA LYS A 246 3.45 0.25 -31.79
C LYS A 246 2.66 -1.00 -32.22
N VAL A 247 1.67 -0.79 -33.08
CA VAL A 247 0.91 -1.85 -33.76
C VAL A 247 1.85 -2.62 -34.67
#